data_AF-A0A7J9XNM9-F1
#
_entry.id   AF-A0A7J9XNM9-F1
#
_cell.length_a   1.000
_cell.length_b   1.000
_cell.length_c   1.000
_cell.angle_alpha   90.00
_cell.angle_beta   90.00
_cell.angle_gamma   90.00
#
_symmetry.space_group_name_H-M   'P 1'
#
loop_
_entity.id
_entity.type
_entity.pdbx_description
1 polymer ?
#
loop_
_entity_poly.entity_id
_entity_poly.type
_entity_poly.pdbx_seq_one_letter_code
_entity_poly.pdbx_strand_id
1 'polypeptide(L)'
;MTIPLPAALAVLIVLVAVAAAVRAASRLDRLHARTDAAWVALDGALVRRATVVRTLATAGELPADSGAALRAAASAATAGRDREIAENERGRALGGLDRGELSAELATELADAEARVVIARRVYNDAVRDTRALRSRRAVRWLRLAGTAAWPRYFEIAEPTTGPPGLPRHRTS
;
A
#
# COMPACT_ATOMS: atom_id res chain seq x y z
N MET A 1 -19.77 0.73 56.09
CA MET A 1 -20.26 -0.13 55.00
C MET A 1 -19.03 -0.64 54.24
N THR A 2 -18.49 -1.80 54.61
CA THR A 2 -17.31 -2.38 53.98
C THR A 2 -17.73 -3.02 52.66
N ILE A 3 -17.10 -2.63 51.55
CA ILE A 3 -17.32 -3.32 50.28
C ILE A 3 -16.76 -4.73 50.46
N PRO A 4 -17.54 -5.80 50.23
CA PRO A 4 -17.01 -7.15 50.34
C PRO A 4 -15.88 -7.30 49.31
N LEU A 5 -14.74 -7.86 49.72
CA LEU A 5 -13.57 -8.11 48.87
C LEU A 5 -13.90 -8.61 47.45
N PRO A 6 -14.84 -9.57 47.23
CA PRO A 6 -15.21 -9.98 45.88
C PRO A 6 -15.83 -8.86 45.04
N ALA A 7 -16.65 -7.98 45.62
CA ALA A 7 -17.22 -6.85 44.89
C ALA A 7 -16.15 -5.80 44.53
N ALA A 8 -15.21 -5.53 45.44
CA ALA A 8 -14.08 -4.64 45.15
C ALA A 8 -13.20 -5.20 44.02
N LEU A 9 -12.93 -6.51 44.04
CA LEU A 9 -12.17 -7.19 42.98
C LEU A 9 -12.90 -7.15 41.64
N ALA A 10 -14.21 -7.41 41.62
CA ALA A 10 -15.02 -7.34 40.41
C ALA A 10 -14.98 -5.94 39.79
N VAL A 11 -15.12 -4.89 40.61
CA VAL A 11 -15.01 -3.49 40.16
C VAL A 11 -13.63 -3.21 39.58
N LEU A 12 -12.56 -3.65 40.25
CA LEU A 12 -11.19 -3.48 39.74
C LEU A 12 -10.99 -4.17 38.38
N ILE A 13 -11.47 -5.40 38.21
CA ILE A 13 -11.40 -6.13 36.95
C ILE A 13 -12.12 -5.37 35.83
N VAL A 14 -13.32 -4.85 36.10
CA VAL A 14 -14.08 -4.06 35.13
C VAL A 14 -13.32 -2.79 34.74
N LEU A 15 -12.75 -2.06 35.71
CA LEU A 15 -11.96 -0.86 35.44
C LEU A 15 -10.72 -1.17 34.58
N VAL A 16 -10.01 -2.25 34.87
CA VAL A 16 -8.85 -2.69 34.07
C VAL A 16 -9.28 -3.07 32.66
N ALA A 17 -10.40 -3.78 32.51
CA ALA A 17 -10.94 -4.17 31.21
C ALA A 17 -11.35 -2.96 30.37
N VAL A 18 -12.04 -1.98 30.97
CA VAL A 18 -12.42 -0.72 30.32
C VAL A 18 -11.18 0.07 29.90
N ALA A 19 -10.20 0.23 30.79
CA ALA A 19 -8.95 0.92 30.47
C ALA A 19 -8.19 0.23 29.32
N ALA A 20 -8.14 -1.11 29.30
CA ALA A 20 -7.55 -1.88 28.21
C ALA A 20 -8.31 -1.69 26.89
N ALA A 21 -9.64 -1.67 26.92
CA ALA A 21 -10.48 -1.43 25.76
C ALA A 21 -10.27 -0.02 25.17
N VAL A 22 -10.21 1.01 26.01
CA VAL A 22 -9.92 2.40 25.59
C VAL A 22 -8.55 2.49 24.93
N ARG A 23 -7.50 1.90 25.54
CA ARG A 23 -6.15 1.89 24.94
C ARG A 23 -6.14 1.17 23.59
N ALA A 24 -6.84 0.05 23.47
CA ALA A 24 -6.94 -0.70 22.21
C ALA A 24 -7.67 0.11 21.13
N ALA A 25 -8.75 0.81 21.48
CA ALA A 25 -9.50 1.69 20.59
C ALA A 25 -8.63 2.85 20.10
N SER A 26 -7.97 3.60 20.99
CA SER A 26 -7.07 4.70 20.59
C SER A 26 -5.88 4.23 19.77
N ARG A 27 -5.35 3.03 20.06
CA ARG A 27 -4.28 2.44 19.24
C ARG A 27 -4.78 2.09 17.84
N LEU A 28 -6.00 1.55 17.74
CA LEU A 28 -6.60 1.21 16.45
C LEU A 28 -6.89 2.45 15.62
N ASP A 29 -7.40 3.51 16.23
CA ASP A 29 -7.64 4.81 15.60
C ASP A 29 -6.36 5.38 14.97
N ARG A 30 -5.26 5.42 15.74
CA ARG A 30 -3.95 5.84 15.21
C ARG A 30 -3.45 4.97 14.06
N LEU A 31 -3.71 3.66 14.10
CA LEU A 31 -3.33 2.75 13.01
C LEU A 31 -4.17 2.98 11.75
N HIS A 32 -5.46 3.27 11.89
CA HIS A 32 -6.31 3.67 10.77
C HIS A 32 -5.82 4.99 10.16
N ALA A 33 -5.62 6.03 10.97
CA ALA A 33 -5.10 7.31 10.49
C ALA A 33 -3.73 7.17 9.78
N ARG A 34 -2.84 6.32 10.31
CA ARG A 34 -1.56 6.01 9.66
C ARG A 34 -1.73 5.26 8.34
N THR A 35 -2.68 4.34 8.26
CA THR A 35 -2.98 3.60 7.02
C THR A 35 -3.54 4.54 5.95
N ASP A 36 -4.42 5.46 6.34
CA ASP A 36 -5.00 6.46 5.43
C ASP A 36 -3.93 7.44 4.94
N ALA A 37 -3.07 7.93 5.84
CA ALA A 37 -1.94 8.78 5.46
C ALA A 37 -0.95 8.05 4.51
N ALA A 38 -0.66 6.77 4.78
CA ALA A 38 0.20 5.97 3.90
C ALA A 38 -0.46 5.71 2.54
N TRP A 39 -1.79 5.58 2.47
CA TRP A 39 -2.52 5.49 1.22
C TRP A 39 -2.39 6.78 0.40
N VAL A 40 -2.58 7.95 1.01
CA VAL A 40 -2.41 9.25 0.35
C VAL A 40 -0.99 9.41 -0.20
N ALA A 41 0.03 9.02 0.58
CA ALA A 41 1.42 9.06 0.12
C ALA A 41 1.69 8.11 -1.06
N LEU A 42 1.15 6.90 -1.02
CA LEU A 42 1.22 5.94 -2.13
C LEU A 42 0.53 6.49 -3.38
N ASP A 43 -0.69 6.98 -3.26
CA ASP A 43 -1.42 7.54 -4.41
C ASP A 43 -0.65 8.71 -5.04
N GLY A 44 -0.10 9.62 -4.22
CA GLY A 44 0.76 10.70 -4.70
C GLY A 44 1.99 10.21 -5.48
N ALA A 45 2.64 9.14 -5.01
CA ALA A 45 3.76 8.52 -5.74
C ALA A 45 3.32 7.91 -7.07
N LEU A 46 2.17 7.24 -7.11
CA LEU A 46 1.61 6.67 -8.34
C LEU A 46 1.22 7.76 -9.35
N VAL A 47 0.60 8.85 -8.89
CA VAL A 47 0.30 10.02 -9.74
C VAL A 47 1.58 10.61 -10.31
N ARG A 48 2.63 10.77 -9.49
CA ARG A 48 3.93 11.28 -9.99
C ARG A 48 4.51 10.37 -11.06
N ARG A 49 4.53 9.05 -10.85
CA ARG A 49 4.99 8.08 -11.86
C ARG A 49 4.17 8.19 -13.15
N ALA A 50 2.84 8.28 -13.06
CA ALA A 50 1.99 8.45 -14.23
C ALA A 50 2.27 9.76 -14.99
N THR A 51 2.64 10.84 -14.29
CA THR A 51 3.09 12.09 -14.94
C THR A 51 4.40 11.89 -15.69
N VAL A 52 5.39 11.25 -15.08
CA VAL A 52 6.68 10.97 -15.75
C VAL A 52 6.50 10.02 -16.95
N VAL A 53 5.63 9.02 -16.84
CA VAL A 53 5.29 8.14 -17.96
C VAL A 53 4.66 8.92 -19.11
N ARG A 54 3.81 9.91 -18.83
CA ARG A 54 3.22 10.79 -19.86
C ARG A 54 4.27 11.67 -20.53
N THR A 55 5.20 12.26 -19.78
CA THR A 55 6.26 13.10 -20.35
C THR A 55 7.16 12.28 -21.29
N LEU A 56 7.57 11.08 -20.86
CA LEU A 56 8.30 10.11 -21.69
C LEU A 56 7.54 9.75 -22.97
N ALA A 57 6.24 9.48 -22.85
CA ALA A 57 5.40 9.10 -23.98
C ALA A 57 5.27 10.22 -25.04
N THR A 58 5.50 11.47 -24.67
CA THR A 58 5.47 12.65 -25.55
C THR A 58 6.85 13.19 -25.95
N ALA A 59 7.93 12.69 -25.36
CA ALA A 59 9.29 13.19 -25.61
C ALA A 59 9.81 12.89 -27.02
N GLY A 60 9.24 11.88 -27.70
CA GLY A 60 9.63 11.50 -29.06
C GLY A 60 10.96 10.73 -29.15
N GLU A 61 11.55 10.35 -28.02
CA GLU A 61 12.84 9.64 -27.93
C GLU A 61 12.73 8.11 -28.16
N LEU A 62 11.50 7.58 -28.21
CA LEU A 62 11.26 6.13 -28.21
C LEU A 62 10.92 5.58 -29.60
N PRO A 63 11.32 4.33 -29.92
CA PRO A 63 10.84 3.59 -31.08
C PRO A 63 9.30 3.57 -31.16
N ALA A 64 8.75 3.51 -32.36
CA ALA A 64 7.30 3.64 -32.59
C ALA A 64 6.45 2.64 -31.75
N ASP A 65 6.90 1.39 -31.64
CA ASP A 65 6.22 0.33 -30.89
C ASP A 65 6.28 0.56 -29.37
N SER A 66 7.48 0.85 -28.84
CA SER A 66 7.70 1.18 -27.43
C SER A 66 6.94 2.44 -27.02
N GLY A 67 6.92 3.46 -27.89
CA GLY A 67 6.16 4.68 -27.69
C GLY A 67 4.65 4.47 -27.69
N ALA A 68 4.13 3.55 -28.52
CA ALA A 68 2.70 3.22 -28.54
C ALA A 68 2.24 2.51 -27.28
N ALA A 69 3.01 1.51 -26.82
CA ALA A 69 2.74 0.82 -25.56
C ALA A 69 2.80 1.78 -24.36
N LEU A 70 3.79 2.68 -24.32
CA LEU A 70 3.92 3.65 -23.25
C LEU A 70 2.78 4.67 -23.24
N ARG A 71 2.36 5.18 -24.41
CA ARG A 71 1.20 6.07 -24.55
C ARG A 71 -0.09 5.43 -24.04
N ALA A 72 -0.33 4.15 -24.35
CA ALA A 72 -1.48 3.42 -23.83
C ALA A 72 -1.44 3.26 -22.30
N ALA A 73 -0.27 2.93 -21.74
CA ALA A 73 -0.11 2.83 -20.28
C ALA A 73 -0.21 4.20 -19.57
N ALA A 74 0.18 5.28 -20.26
CA ALA A 74 0.11 6.64 -19.77
C ALA A 74 -1.36 7.12 -19.60
N SER A 75 -2.26 6.66 -20.48
CA SER A 75 -3.69 7.01 -20.46
C SER A 75 -4.56 6.06 -19.64
N ALA A 76 -4.00 4.95 -19.13
CA ALA A 76 -4.73 3.96 -18.34
C ALA A 76 -5.39 4.56 -17.06
N ALA A 77 -6.56 4.04 -16.71
CA ALA A 77 -7.40 4.55 -15.62
C ALA A 77 -6.67 4.59 -14.26
N THR A 78 -6.91 5.63 -13.46
CA THR A 78 -6.17 5.89 -12.20
C THR A 78 -7.01 5.71 -10.94
N ALA A 79 -8.20 5.12 -11.02
CA ALA A 79 -9.14 5.04 -9.89
C ALA A 79 -9.59 3.61 -9.57
N GLY A 80 -9.88 3.36 -8.30
CA GLY A 80 -10.54 2.12 -7.84
C GLY A 80 -9.72 0.85 -8.07
N ARG A 81 -10.42 -0.25 -8.40
CA ARG A 81 -9.79 -1.56 -8.70
C ARG A 81 -8.93 -1.51 -9.97
N ASP A 82 -9.23 -0.59 -10.87
CA ASP A 82 -8.52 -0.42 -12.13
C ASP A 82 -7.15 0.23 -11.93
N ARG A 83 -6.91 0.85 -10.76
CA ARG A 83 -5.62 1.45 -10.41
C ARG A 83 -4.48 0.43 -10.39
N GLU A 84 -4.66 -0.73 -9.76
CA GLU A 84 -3.63 -1.79 -9.72
C GLU A 84 -3.34 -2.33 -11.13
N ILE A 85 -4.38 -2.50 -11.94
CA ILE A 85 -4.27 -2.95 -13.33
C ILE A 85 -3.46 -1.95 -14.15
N ALA A 86 -3.81 -0.66 -14.05
CA ALA A 86 -3.10 0.40 -14.76
C ALA A 86 -1.63 0.51 -14.32
N GLU A 87 -1.33 0.37 -13.02
CA GLU A 87 0.07 0.37 -12.55
C GLU A 87 0.85 -0.85 -13.02
N ASN A 88 0.20 -2.01 -13.16
CA ASN A 88 0.81 -3.20 -13.75
C ASN A 88 1.09 -3.01 -15.24
N GLU A 89 0.17 -2.38 -15.98
CA GLU A 89 0.38 -2.00 -17.39
C GLU A 89 1.54 -1.01 -17.56
N ARG A 90 1.62 0.02 -16.71
CA ARG A 90 2.77 0.94 -16.65
C ARG A 90 4.06 0.19 -16.36
N GLY A 91 4.07 -0.68 -15.36
CA GLY A 91 5.23 -1.50 -15.03
C GLY A 91 5.69 -2.38 -16.20
N ARG A 92 4.76 -3.00 -16.92
CA ARG A 92 5.07 -3.80 -18.12
C ARG A 92 5.62 -2.95 -19.26
N ALA A 93 4.99 -1.83 -19.58
CA ALA A 93 5.46 -0.92 -20.62
C ALA A 93 6.87 -0.40 -20.30
N LEU A 94 7.11 0.03 -19.06
CA LEU A 94 8.40 0.52 -18.59
C LEU A 94 9.49 -0.56 -18.51
N GLY A 95 9.11 -1.82 -18.31
CA GLY A 95 10.03 -2.95 -18.31
C GLY A 95 10.50 -3.38 -19.70
N GLY A 96 9.76 -2.99 -20.75
CA GLY A 96 10.16 -3.22 -22.15
C GLY A 96 10.97 -2.08 -22.77
N LEU A 97 11.19 -0.98 -22.05
CA LEU A 97 11.97 0.15 -22.55
C LEU A 97 13.47 -0.12 -22.42
N ASP A 98 14.23 0.18 -23.49
CA ASP A 98 15.68 0.33 -23.37
C ASP A 98 15.98 1.67 -22.68
N ARG A 99 16.51 1.60 -21.46
CA ARG A 99 16.84 2.79 -20.67
C ARG A 99 18.05 3.54 -21.23
N GLY A 100 18.84 2.91 -22.11
CA GLY A 100 19.98 3.55 -22.77
C GLY A 100 19.59 4.55 -23.86
N GLU A 101 18.36 4.48 -24.37
CA GLU A 101 17.83 5.40 -25.39
C GLU A 101 17.26 6.69 -24.79
N LEU A 102 17.02 6.72 -23.47
CA LEU A 102 16.48 7.87 -22.77
C LEU A 102 17.56 8.90 -22.48
N SER A 103 17.21 10.18 -22.56
CA SER A 103 18.04 11.24 -22.00
C SER A 103 18.30 11.01 -20.49
N ALA A 104 19.50 11.38 -20.03
CA ALA A 104 19.93 11.13 -18.64
C ALA A 104 18.99 11.77 -17.60
N GLU A 105 18.40 12.93 -17.95
CA GLU A 105 17.43 13.63 -17.11
C GLU A 105 16.14 12.81 -16.95
N LEU A 106 15.55 12.34 -18.06
CA LEU A 106 14.33 11.52 -18.04
C LEU A 106 14.55 10.16 -17.39
N ALA A 107 15.71 9.53 -17.61
CA ALA A 107 16.07 8.28 -16.97
C ALA A 107 16.15 8.44 -15.44
N THR A 108 16.73 9.55 -14.96
CA THR A 108 16.84 9.86 -13.53
C THR A 108 15.47 10.15 -12.92
N GLU A 109 14.65 10.96 -13.58
CA GLU A 109 13.31 11.30 -13.11
C GLU A 109 12.41 10.06 -13.00
N LEU A 110 12.50 9.16 -13.98
CA LEU A 110 11.79 7.89 -13.98
C LEU A 110 12.26 6.98 -12.83
N ALA A 111 13.58 6.85 -12.64
CA ALA A 111 14.13 6.02 -11.57
C ALA A 111 13.69 6.52 -10.18
N ASP A 112 13.69 7.83 -9.95
CA ASP A 112 13.20 8.43 -8.70
C ASP A 112 11.69 8.17 -8.50
N ALA A 113 10.88 8.34 -9.55
CA ALA A 113 9.45 8.04 -9.47
C ALA A 113 9.17 6.55 -9.16
N GLU A 114 9.92 5.63 -9.77
CA GLU A 114 9.81 4.18 -9.49
C GLU A 114 10.24 3.84 -8.06
N ALA A 115 11.35 4.40 -7.59
CA ALA A 115 11.83 4.21 -6.23
C ALA A 115 10.82 4.69 -5.18
N ARG A 116 10.23 5.87 -5.38
CA ARG A 116 9.20 6.43 -4.48
C ARG A 116 7.98 5.51 -4.38
N VAL A 117 7.52 4.93 -5.49
CA VAL A 117 6.39 3.98 -5.48
C VAL A 117 6.73 2.73 -4.69
N VAL A 118 7.93 2.17 -4.87
CA VAL A 118 8.38 0.99 -4.12
C VAL A 118 8.37 1.26 -2.62
N ILE A 119 8.94 2.39 -2.19
CA ILE A 119 8.99 2.79 -0.79
C ILE A 119 7.58 3.03 -0.24
N ALA A 120 6.76 3.83 -0.92
CA ALA A 120 5.41 4.16 -0.47
C ALA A 120 4.51 2.93 -0.37
N ARG A 121 4.60 1.99 -1.32
CA ARG A 121 3.86 0.73 -1.29
C ARG A 121 4.24 -0.11 -0.09
N ARG A 122 5.53 -0.21 0.24
CA ARG A 122 6.00 -0.94 1.43
C ARG A 122 5.43 -0.32 2.69
N VAL A 123 5.54 1.01 2.85
CA VAL A 123 5.01 1.74 4.02
C VAL A 123 3.49 1.53 4.16
N TYR A 124 2.74 1.60 3.06
CA TYR A 124 1.30 1.31 3.07
C TYR A 124 1.01 -0.13 3.50
N ASN A 125 1.67 -1.11 2.89
CA ASN A 125 1.44 -2.52 3.20
C ASN A 125 1.83 -2.88 4.66
N ASP A 126 2.85 -2.25 5.22
CA ASP A 126 3.20 -2.40 6.64
C ASP A 126 2.12 -1.79 7.55
N ALA A 127 1.58 -0.62 7.21
CA ALA A 127 0.46 -0.03 7.96
C ALA A 127 -0.80 -0.91 7.89
N VAL A 128 -1.10 -1.49 6.72
CA VAL A 128 -2.18 -2.48 6.54
C VAL A 128 -1.94 -3.70 7.42
N ARG A 129 -0.73 -4.26 7.42
CA ARG A 129 -0.35 -5.42 8.25
C ARG A 129 -0.56 -5.13 9.73
N ASP A 130 -0.05 -4.00 10.23
CA ASP A 130 -0.17 -3.58 11.64
C ASP A 130 -1.63 -3.45 12.06
N THR A 131 -2.45 -2.81 11.20
CA THR A 131 -3.88 -2.63 11.43
C THR A 131 -4.62 -3.96 11.47
N ARG A 132 -4.36 -4.85 10.50
CA ARG A 132 -4.98 -6.19 10.44
C ARG A 132 -4.61 -7.03 11.66
N ALA A 133 -3.34 -6.97 12.10
CA ALA A 133 -2.84 -7.71 13.25
C ALA A 133 -3.49 -7.26 14.57
N LEU A 134 -3.78 -5.96 14.75
CA LEU A 134 -4.54 -5.50 15.91
C LEU A 134 -6.02 -5.88 15.80
N ARG A 135 -6.62 -5.67 14.63
CA ARG A 135 -8.05 -5.89 14.38
C ARG A 135 -8.46 -7.37 14.45
N SER A 136 -7.52 -8.30 14.24
CA SER A 136 -7.76 -9.74 14.36
C SER A 136 -7.82 -10.25 15.82
N ARG A 137 -7.38 -9.45 16.81
CA ARG A 137 -7.40 -9.86 18.23
C ARG A 137 -8.83 -10.09 18.72
N ARG A 138 -9.03 -11.17 19.48
CA ARG A 138 -10.37 -11.58 20.01
C ARG A 138 -11.05 -10.44 20.77
N ALA A 139 -10.37 -9.81 21.72
CA ALA A 139 -10.94 -8.70 22.48
C ALA A 139 -11.44 -7.54 21.58
N VAL A 140 -10.68 -7.18 20.55
CA VAL A 140 -11.04 -6.10 19.60
C VAL A 140 -12.29 -6.48 18.78
N ARG A 141 -12.38 -7.74 18.34
CA ARG A 141 -13.53 -8.25 17.59
C ARG A 141 -14.79 -8.35 18.44
N TRP A 142 -14.66 -8.89 19.65
CA TRP A 142 -15.77 -9.09 20.58
C TRP A 142 -16.37 -7.76 21.03
N LEU A 143 -15.51 -6.78 21.33
CA LEU A 143 -15.92 -5.42 21.70
C LEU A 143 -16.25 -4.54 20.48
N ARG A 144 -16.15 -5.06 19.25
CA ARG A 144 -16.42 -4.34 17.99
C ARG A 144 -15.70 -2.98 17.89
N LEU A 145 -14.48 -2.87 18.43
CA LEU A 145 -13.76 -1.58 18.54
C LEU A 145 -13.39 -0.97 17.18
N ALA A 146 -13.39 -1.77 16.10
CA ALA A 146 -13.13 -1.30 14.74
C ALA A 146 -14.37 -0.68 14.06
N GLY A 147 -15.54 -0.73 14.70
CA GLY A 147 -16.79 -0.22 14.14
C GLY A 147 -17.16 -0.88 12.80
N THR A 148 -17.59 -0.05 11.84
CA THR A 148 -17.98 -0.43 10.47
C THR A 148 -16.87 -0.22 9.44
N ALA A 149 -15.66 0.20 9.85
CA ALA A 149 -14.56 0.47 8.93
C ALA A 149 -14.27 -0.76 8.06
N ALA A 150 -14.09 -0.58 6.75
CA ALA A 150 -13.73 -1.68 5.86
C ALA A 150 -12.39 -2.31 6.28
N TRP A 151 -12.18 -3.59 5.97
CA TRP A 151 -10.88 -4.21 6.23
C TRP A 151 -9.84 -3.63 5.27
N PRO A 152 -8.69 -3.14 5.77
CA PRO A 152 -7.64 -2.64 4.91
C PRO A 152 -7.08 -3.78 4.05
N ARG A 153 -6.81 -3.46 2.78
CA ARG A 153 -6.33 -4.39 1.76
C ARG A 153 -4.91 -4.02 1.37
N TYR A 154 -4.10 -5.02 1.06
CA TYR A 154 -2.77 -4.78 0.51
C TYR A 154 -2.90 -4.21 -0.90
N PHE A 155 -1.90 -3.43 -1.30
CA PHE A 155 -1.76 -2.94 -2.66
C PHE A 155 -0.69 -3.76 -3.39
N GLU A 156 -1.10 -4.43 -4.46
CA GLU A 156 -0.27 -5.39 -5.20
C GLU A 156 0.00 -4.89 -6.62
N ILE A 157 1.28 -4.57 -6.89
CA ILE A 157 1.81 -4.36 -8.24
C ILE A 157 2.77 -5.51 -8.51
N ALA A 158 2.72 -6.07 -9.71
CA ALA A 158 3.70 -7.03 -10.20
C ALA A 158 5.09 -6.40 -10.14
N GLU A 159 5.98 -7.01 -9.35
CA GLU A 159 7.40 -6.65 -9.38
C GLU A 159 7.98 -7.08 -10.73
N PRO A 160 8.79 -6.24 -11.40
CA PRO A 160 9.59 -6.69 -12.52
C PRO A 160 10.38 -7.92 -12.06
N THR A 161 10.24 -9.04 -12.75
CA THR A 161 10.96 -10.25 -12.38
C THR A 161 12.43 -10.03 -12.73
N THR A 162 13.21 -9.48 -11.80
CA THR A 162 14.69 -9.48 -11.85
C THR A 162 15.21 -10.81 -11.33
N GLY A 163 14.70 -11.91 -11.90
CA GLY A 163 15.18 -13.25 -11.64
C GLY A 163 15.28 -14.01 -12.96
N PRO A 164 16.35 -14.79 -13.20
CA PRO A 164 16.45 -15.60 -14.40
C PRO A 164 15.20 -16.50 -14.52
N PRO A 165 14.67 -16.71 -15.74
CA PRO A 165 13.52 -17.59 -15.93
C PRO A 165 13.92 -19.00 -15.49
N GLY A 166 13.29 -19.52 -14.42
CA GLY A 166 13.34 -20.96 -14.15
C GLY A 166 13.62 -21.46 -12.74
N LEU A 167 13.49 -20.68 -11.66
CA LEU A 167 13.51 -21.29 -10.32
C LEU A 167 12.09 -21.46 -9.74
N PRO A 168 11.65 -22.71 -9.47
CA PRO A 168 10.36 -22.99 -8.87
C PRO A 168 10.30 -22.38 -7.47
N ARG A 169 9.31 -21.52 -7.25
CA ARG A 169 9.03 -20.95 -5.93
C ARG A 169 8.45 -22.04 -5.05
N HIS A 170 9.27 -22.59 -4.16
CA HIS A 170 8.79 -23.46 -3.09
C HIS A 170 7.75 -22.69 -2.28
N ARG A 171 6.50 -23.13 -2.43
CA ARG A 171 5.33 -22.66 -1.69
C ARG A 171 5.34 -23.39 -0.35
N THR A 172 5.93 -22.79 0.69
CA THR A 172 5.75 -23.34 2.04
C THR A 172 4.37 -23.01 2.55
N SER A 173 3.69 -24.07 2.98
CA SER A 173 2.37 -24.09 3.63
C SER A 173 2.38 -23.42 5.01
#